data_AF-A0A4P5ZGR7-F1
#
_entry.id   AF-A0A4P5ZGR7-F1
#
_cell.length_a   1.000
_cell.length_b   1.000
_cell.length_c   1.000
_cell.angle_alpha   90.00
_cell.angle_beta   90.00
_cell.angle_gamma   90.00
#
_symmetry.space_group_name_H-M   'P 1'
#
loop_
_entity.id
_entity.type
_entity.pdbx_description
1 polymer ?
#
loop_
_entity_poly.entity_id
_entity_poly.type
_entity_poly.pdbx_seq_one_letter_code
_entity_poly.pdbx_strand_id
1 'polypeptide(L)'
;MNLTLPTELLQTAQMTEAEMLQEIAIMLYQQQRIYLEQAAKITEMTIHDFYQLLVDRNLITPPTDPDDEPNELILASLRTSLQQAKEGKVQPISELWDNIDV
;
A
#
# COMPACT_ATOMS: atom_id res chain seq x y z
N MET A 1 12.49 -24.52 14.13
CA MET A 1 11.56 -24.48 15.28
C MET A 1 10.20 -24.85 14.70
N ASN A 2 9.64 -26.01 15.06
CA ASN A 2 8.40 -26.53 14.48
C ASN A 2 7.22 -25.83 15.14
N LEU A 3 6.53 -24.95 14.40
CA LEU A 3 5.19 -24.49 14.82
C LEU A 3 4.23 -25.64 14.54
N THR A 4 3.91 -26.45 15.55
CA THR A 4 2.85 -27.44 15.45
C THR A 4 1.53 -26.74 15.73
N LEU A 5 0.81 -26.37 14.67
CA LEU A 5 -0.55 -25.84 14.80
C LEU A 5 -1.47 -26.96 15.28
N PRO A 6 -2.21 -26.79 16.40
CA PRO A 6 -3.17 -27.78 16.83
C PRO A 6 -4.34 -27.82 15.85
N THR A 7 -4.56 -28.97 15.22
CA THR A 7 -5.65 -29.20 14.25
C THR A 7 -7.04 -28.94 14.84
N GLU A 8 -7.18 -28.98 16.16
CA GLU A 8 -8.42 -28.65 16.87
C GLU A 8 -8.84 -27.17 16.72
N LEU A 9 -7.89 -26.25 16.57
CA LEU A 9 -8.20 -24.83 16.35
C LEU A 9 -8.67 -24.56 14.90
N LEU A 10 -8.16 -25.34 13.93
CA LEU A 10 -8.59 -25.27 12.53
C LEU A 10 -10.04 -25.74 12.36
N GLN A 11 -10.41 -26.81 13.08
CA GLN A 11 -11.77 -27.37 13.03
C GLN A 11 -12.81 -26.47 13.72
N THR A 12 -12.42 -25.75 14.78
CA THR A 12 -13.33 -24.83 15.49
C THR A 12 -13.52 -23.50 14.76
N ALA A 13 -12.50 -23.02 14.05
CA ALA A 13 -12.57 -21.79 13.26
C ALA A 13 -13.25 -21.95 11.89
N GLN A 14 -13.51 -23.18 11.41
CA GLN A 14 -13.91 -23.44 10.01
C GLN A 14 -12.98 -22.76 8.98
N MET A 15 -11.72 -22.57 9.35
CA MET A 15 -10.73 -21.88 8.54
C MET A 15 -9.60 -22.84 8.18
N THR A 16 -9.03 -22.63 7.00
CA THR A 16 -7.93 -23.43 6.48
C THR A 16 -6.63 -23.13 7.25
N GLU A 17 -5.69 -24.07 7.33
CA GLU A 17 -4.39 -23.86 8.00
C GLU A 17 -3.67 -22.59 7.53
N ALA A 18 -3.73 -22.33 6.22
CA ALA A 18 -3.19 -21.13 5.59
C ALA A 18 -3.86 -19.84 6.10
N GLU A 19 -5.19 -19.84 6.26
CA GLU A 19 -5.92 -18.67 6.76
C GLU A 19 -5.60 -18.41 8.23
N MET A 20 -5.43 -19.46 9.04
CA MET A 20 -5.04 -19.29 10.44
C MET A 20 -3.59 -18.80 10.59
N LEU A 21 -2.67 -19.33 9.79
CA LEU A 21 -1.29 -18.83 9.73
C LEU A 21 -1.25 -17.36 9.32
N GLN A 22 -2.11 -16.96 8.39
CA GLN A 22 -2.27 -15.57 7.99
C GLN A 22 -2.76 -14.69 9.16
N GLU A 23 -3.80 -15.11 9.88
CA GLU A 23 -4.28 -14.37 11.06
C GLU A 23 -3.20 -14.25 12.14
N ILE A 24 -2.48 -15.33 12.44
CA ILE A 24 -1.40 -15.34 13.44
C ILE A 24 -0.25 -14.42 12.99
N ALA A 25 0.13 -14.47 11.72
CA ALA A 25 1.17 -13.62 11.16
C ALA A 25 0.78 -12.13 11.24
N ILE A 26 -0.47 -11.80 10.94
CA ILE A 26 -1.02 -10.45 11.10
C ILE A 26 -1.00 -10.03 12.58
N MET A 27 -1.46 -10.89 13.49
CA MET A 27 -1.52 -10.59 14.92
C MET A 27 -0.13 -10.35 15.52
N LEU A 28 0.86 -11.17 15.13
CA LEU A 28 2.26 -11.01 15.54
C LEU A 28 2.90 -9.75 14.94
N TYR A 29 2.54 -9.40 13.70
CA TYR A 29 2.98 -8.16 13.06
C TYR A 29 2.43 -6.92 13.78
N GLN A 30 1.12 -6.93 14.12
CA GLN A 30 0.51 -5.88 14.94
C GLN A 30 1.16 -5.76 16.33
N GLN A 31 1.56 -6.88 16.92
CA GLN A 31 2.24 -6.91 18.21
C GLN A 31 3.74 -6.54 18.12
N GLN A 32 4.23 -6.13 16.93
CA GLN A 32 5.63 -5.82 16.60
C GLN A 32 6.61 -6.95 16.98
N ARG A 33 6.14 -8.20 16.99
CA ARG A 33 6.94 -9.38 17.34
C ARG A 33 7.70 -9.95 16.14
N ILE A 34 7.18 -9.74 14.93
CA ILE A 34 7.75 -10.23 13.69
C ILE A 34 7.74 -9.15 12.60
N TYR A 35 8.68 -9.25 11.67
CA TYR A 35 8.74 -8.38 10.48
C TYR A 35 7.94 -8.97 9.32
N LEU A 36 7.57 -8.12 8.36
CA LEU A 36 6.82 -8.49 7.14
C LEU A 36 7.45 -9.71 6.40
N GLU A 37 8.78 -9.74 6.34
CA GLU A 37 9.56 -10.81 5.71
C GLU A 37 9.39 -12.16 6.43
N GLN A 38 9.31 -12.12 7.75
CA GLN A 38 9.13 -13.31 8.59
C GLN A 38 7.69 -13.79 8.53
N ALA A 39 6.72 -12.87 8.52
CA ALA A 39 5.31 -13.16 8.35
C ALA A 39 5.06 -13.86 7.02
N ALA A 40 5.56 -13.31 5.91
CA ALA A 40 5.49 -13.91 4.57
C ALA A 40 6.05 -15.34 4.55
N LYS A 41 7.21 -15.55 5.20
CA LYS A 41 7.86 -16.86 5.31
C LYS A 41 7.05 -17.87 6.13
N ILE A 42 6.29 -17.42 7.12
CA ILE A 42 5.40 -18.27 7.95
C ILE A 42 4.16 -18.69 7.17
N THR A 43 3.63 -17.80 6.34
CA THR A 43 2.46 -18.04 5.49
C THR A 43 2.78 -18.70 4.15
N GLU A 44 4.04 -19.10 3.92
CA GLU A 44 4.55 -19.65 2.65
C GLU A 44 4.14 -18.84 1.39
N MET A 45 3.91 -17.54 1.55
CA MET A 45 3.57 -16.61 0.47
C MET A 45 4.69 -15.59 0.26
N THR A 46 4.63 -14.86 -0.84
CA THR A 46 5.63 -13.82 -1.10
C THR A 46 5.42 -12.64 -0.15
N ILE A 47 6.49 -11.88 0.11
CA ILE A 47 6.44 -10.65 0.91
C ILE A 47 5.43 -9.66 0.31
N HIS A 48 5.35 -9.63 -1.03
CA HIS A 48 4.43 -8.78 -1.77
C HIS A 48 2.97 -9.19 -1.57
N ASP A 49 2.65 -10.49 -1.68
CA ASP A 49 1.30 -11.00 -1.40
C ASP A 49 0.86 -10.67 0.04
N PHE A 50 1.75 -10.88 1.01
CA PHE A 50 1.46 -10.58 2.41
C PHE A 50 1.24 -9.07 2.63
N TYR A 51 2.05 -8.23 2.00
CA TYR A 51 1.87 -6.78 2.01
C TYR A 51 0.52 -6.37 1.40
N GLN A 52 0.16 -6.93 0.25
CA GLN A 52 -1.09 -6.63 -0.42
C GLN A 52 -2.30 -7.04 0.44
N LEU A 53 -2.22 -8.16 1.16
CA LEU A 53 -3.24 -8.58 2.14
C LEU A 53 -3.38 -7.61 3.31
N LEU A 54 -2.28 -7.04 3.79
CA LEU A 54 -2.29 -6.01 4.83
C LEU A 54 -2.92 -4.70 4.34
N VAL A 55 -2.69 -4.35 3.07
CA VAL A 55 -3.30 -3.19 2.42
C VAL A 55 -4.79 -3.41 2.19
N ASP A 56 -5.20 -4.56 1.65
CA ASP A 56 -6.60 -4.93 1.38
C ASP A 56 -7.45 -4.92 2.66
N ARG A 57 -6.87 -5.39 3.77
CA ARG A 57 -7.49 -5.35 5.10
C ARG A 57 -7.34 -4.00 5.83
N ASN A 58 -6.77 -2.99 5.17
CA ASN A 58 -6.57 -1.64 5.70
C ASN A 58 -5.76 -1.60 7.02
N LEU A 59 -4.87 -2.58 7.21
CA LEU A 59 -3.99 -2.71 8.38
C LEU A 59 -2.69 -1.92 8.19
N ILE A 60 -2.27 -1.77 6.93
CA ILE A 60 -1.18 -0.90 6.52
C ILE A 60 -1.74 -0.01 5.42
N THR A 61 -1.71 1.31 5.63
CA THR A 61 -1.78 2.23 4.50
C THR A 61 -0.47 2.06 3.73
N PRO A 62 -0.50 1.71 2.43
CA PRO A 62 0.71 1.80 1.64
C PRO A 62 1.28 3.20 1.81
N PRO A 63 2.61 3.39 1.80
CA PRO A 63 3.14 4.74 1.84
C PRO A 63 2.45 5.46 0.69
N THR A 64 1.62 6.45 1.03
CA THR A 64 1.10 7.40 0.06
C THR A 64 2.34 7.82 -0.70
N ASP A 65 2.42 7.46 -1.98
CA ASP A 65 3.51 7.93 -2.80
C ASP A 65 3.46 9.46 -2.65
N PRO A 66 4.53 10.12 -2.19
CA PRO A 66 4.52 11.57 -2.05
C PRO A 66 4.21 12.28 -3.38
N ASP A 67 4.29 11.59 -4.52
CA ASP A 67 3.86 12.05 -5.85
C ASP A 67 2.39 11.74 -6.21
N ASP A 68 1.64 10.97 -5.40
CA ASP A 68 0.20 10.75 -5.59
C ASP A 68 -0.58 11.99 -5.15
N GLU A 69 -0.50 13.06 -5.94
CA GLU A 69 -1.43 14.18 -5.83
C GLU A 69 -2.86 13.66 -6.09
N PRO A 70 -3.82 13.89 -5.18
CA PRO A 70 -5.19 13.46 -5.40
C PRO A 70 -5.73 14.07 -6.69
N ASN A 71 -6.47 13.27 -7.46
CA ASN A 71 -7.06 13.64 -8.75
C ASN A 71 -7.83 14.98 -8.73
N GLU A 72 -8.36 15.37 -7.56
CA GLU A 72 -9.03 16.65 -7.34
C GLU A 72 -8.09 17.86 -7.47
N LEU A 73 -6.86 17.76 -6.96
CA LEU A 73 -5.85 18.80 -7.08
C LEU A 73 -5.34 18.92 -8.52
N ILE A 74 -5.14 17.78 -9.20
CA ILE A 74 -4.76 17.75 -10.63
C ILE A 74 -5.82 18.44 -11.50
N LEU A 75 -7.10 18.15 -11.27
CA LEU A 75 -8.20 18.76 -12.02
C LEU A 75 -8.31 20.28 -11.77
N ALA A 76 -8.14 20.70 -10.51
CA ALA A 76 -8.17 22.11 -10.13
C ALA A 76 -7.00 22.90 -10.75
N SER A 77 -5.80 22.30 -10.75
CA SER A 77 -4.61 22.85 -11.39
C SER A 77 -4.81 23.01 -12.90
N LEU A 78 -5.25 21.94 -13.58
CA LEU A 78 -5.50 21.96 -15.02
C LEU A 78 -6.52 23.02 -15.42
N ARG A 79 -7.63 23.11 -14.67
CA ARG A 79 -8.68 24.10 -14.93
C ARG A 79 -8.14 25.53 -14.82
N THR A 80 -7.28 25.77 -13.84
CA THR A 80 -6.64 27.07 -13.63
C THR A 80 -5.71 27.41 -14.79
N SER A 81 -4.87 26.48 -15.21
CA SER A 81 -3.96 26.64 -16.35
C SER A 81 -4.70 26.89 -17.68
N LEU A 82 -5.81 26.20 -17.92
CA LEU A 82 -6.65 26.43 -19.11
C LEU A 82 -7.33 27.81 -19.10
N GLN A 83 -7.73 28.30 -17.92
CA GLN A 83 -8.30 29.63 -17.77
C GLN A 83 -7.24 30.71 -18.04
N GLN A 84 -6.01 30.54 -17.55
CA GLN A 84 -4.90 31.46 -17.81
C GLN A 84 -4.52 31.51 -19.30
N ALA A 85 -4.47 30.35 -19.97
CA ALA A 85 -4.25 30.29 -21.41
C ALA A 85 -5.37 30.99 -22.20
N LYS A 86 -6.63 30.87 -21.76
CA LYS A 86 -7.78 31.57 -22.35
C LYS A 86 -7.71 33.09 -22.16
N GLU A 87 -7.12 33.56 -21.07
CA GLU A 87 -6.87 34.97 -20.79
C GLU A 87 -5.64 35.52 -21.54
N GLY A 88 -5.00 34.72 -22.39
CA GLY A 88 -3.81 35.10 -23.17
C GLY A 88 -2.51 35.06 -22.39
N LYS A 89 -2.53 34.57 -21.13
CA LYS A 89 -1.33 34.32 -20.35
C LYS A 89 -0.78 32.94 -20.73
N VAL A 90 -0.02 32.92 -21.81
CA VAL A 90 0.74 31.74 -22.25
C VAL A 90 2.19 31.89 -21.82
N GLN A 91 2.73 30.87 -21.15
CA GLN A 91 4.16 30.77 -20.88
C GLN A 91 4.80 29.89 -21.97
N PRO A 92 5.91 30.32 -22.60
CA PRO A 92 6.63 29.48 -23.54
C PRO A 92 7.15 28.22 -22.82
N ILE A 93 7.05 27.08 -23.49
CA ILE A 93 7.43 25.78 -22.93
C ILE A 93 8.87 25.81 -22.37
N SER A 94 9.78 26.58 -22.99
CA SER A 94 11.16 26.73 -22.53
C SER A 94 11.30 27.32 -21.12
N GLU A 95 10.41 28.22 -20.69
CA GLU A 95 10.47 28.80 -19.32
C GLU A 95 9.90 27.86 -18.25
N LEU A 96 9.07 26.87 -18.65
CA LEU A 96 8.50 25.88 -17.73
C LEU A 96 9.55 24.88 -17.25
N TRP A 97 10.56 24.58 -18.07
CA TRP A 97 11.64 23.67 -17.73
C TRP A 97 12.75 24.32 -16.89
N ASP A 98 12.83 25.65 -16.85
CA ASP A 98 13.86 26.40 -16.09
C ASP A 98 13.69 26.28 -14.56
N ASN A 99 12.48 25.91 -14.09
CA ASN A 99 12.16 25.77 -12.67
C ASN A 99 12.04 24.30 -12.21
N ILE A 100 12.27 23.33 -13.10
CA ILE A 100 12.24 21.91 -12.75
C ILE A 100 13.70 21.47 -12.61
N ASP A 101 14.17 21.34 -11.37
CA ASP A 101 15.49 20.78 -11.07
C ASP A 101 15.47 19.29 -11.48
N VAL A 102 16.45 18.88 -12.30
CA VAL A 102 16.56 17.50 -12.85
C VAL A 102 17.34 16.56 -11.93
#